data_AF-A0A2B5GDT2-F1
#
_entry.id   AF-A0A2B5GDT2-F1
#
_cell.length_a   1.000
_cell.length_b   1.000
_cell.length_c   1.000
_cell.angle_alpha   90.00
_cell.angle_beta   90.00
_cell.angle_gamma   90.00
#
_symmetry.space_group_name_H-M   'P 1'
#
loop_
_entity.id
_entity.type
_entity.pdbx_description
1 polymer ?
#
loop_
_entity_poly.entity_id
_entity_poly.type
_entity_poly.pdbx_seq_one_letter_code
_entity_poly.pdbx_strand_id
1 'polypeptide(L)'
;MGNCDLNQLIGGKLLSWFTGAVQEQEQVQATKLNIIQSGAFSREYIEEVMGALTSLKMTVKFILQPDGLAYFISDPTSDAQLNAMKEYLDRRDWWYEHLK
;
A
#
# COMPACT_ATOMS: atom_id res chain seq x y z
N MET A 1 -31.53 39.70 33.31
CA MET A 1 -30.65 38.54 33.04
C MET A 1 -30.64 38.33 31.54
N GLY A 2 -29.72 38.99 30.83
CA GLY A 2 -29.55 38.81 29.38
C GLY A 2 -28.60 37.65 29.16
N ASN A 3 -29.09 36.58 28.55
CA ASN A 3 -28.25 35.44 28.18
C ASN A 3 -27.43 35.85 26.97
N CYS A 4 -26.20 36.31 27.21
CA CYS A 4 -25.26 36.68 26.16
C CYS A 4 -24.90 35.41 25.38
N ASP A 5 -25.41 35.31 24.17
CA ASP A 5 -25.10 34.25 23.22
C ASP A 5 -23.62 34.38 22.81
N LEU A 6 -22.77 33.53 23.38
CA LEU A 6 -21.31 33.55 23.27
C LEU A 6 -20.81 33.08 21.89
N ASN A 7 -21.66 33.12 20.85
CA ASN A 7 -21.34 32.65 19.52
C ASN A 7 -21.24 33.78 18.47
N GLN A 8 -21.53 35.03 18.85
CA GLN A 8 -21.55 36.15 17.89
C GLN A 8 -20.31 37.06 17.91
N LEU A 9 -19.36 36.85 18.83
CA LEU A 9 -18.16 37.70 18.96
C LEU A 9 -16.86 37.04 18.50
N ILE A 10 -16.91 35.79 18.04
CA ILE A 10 -15.73 35.07 17.56
C ILE A 10 -15.86 34.93 16.04
N GLY A 11 -15.48 36.00 15.33
CA GLY A 11 -15.63 36.10 13.89
C GLY A 11 -15.01 34.91 13.15
N GLY A 12 -15.85 34.07 12.55
CA GLY A 12 -15.59 33.14 11.45
C GLY A 12 -14.39 32.19 11.54
N LYS A 13 -13.62 32.19 12.64
CA LYS A 13 -12.41 31.36 12.75
C LYS A 13 -12.79 30.06 13.43
N LEU A 14 -12.60 28.97 12.69
CA LEU A 14 -12.75 27.60 13.19
C LEU A 14 -11.84 27.34 14.39
N LEU A 15 -12.28 26.44 15.27
CA LEU A 15 -11.62 26.02 16.51
C LEU A 15 -10.14 25.60 16.29
N SER A 16 -9.79 25.15 15.08
CA SER A 16 -8.44 24.80 14.64
C SER A 16 -7.45 25.98 14.70
N TRP A 17 -7.91 27.22 14.58
CA TRP A 17 -7.07 28.41 14.76
C TRP A 17 -6.62 28.60 16.22
N PHE A 18 -7.48 28.22 17.18
CA PHE A 18 -7.23 28.46 18.61
C PHE A 18 -6.45 27.33 19.27
N THR A 19 -6.52 26.11 18.74
CA THR A 19 -5.89 24.94 19.33
C THR A 19 -4.45 24.72 18.87
N GLY A 20 -3.93 25.52 17.94
CA GLY A 20 -2.60 25.29 17.36
C GLY A 20 -2.48 23.90 16.71
N ALA A 21 -3.61 23.21 16.50
CA ALA A 21 -3.73 22.03 15.68
C ALA A 21 -3.61 22.52 14.23
N VAL A 22 -2.37 22.80 13.83
CA VAL A 22 -1.92 22.39 12.51
C VAL A 22 -2.42 20.98 12.39
N GLN A 23 -3.47 20.84 11.62
CA GLN A 23 -3.83 19.58 11.06
C GLN A 23 -2.61 19.16 10.24
N GLU A 24 -1.67 18.49 10.88
CA GLU A 24 -1.37 17.12 10.52
C GLU A 24 -2.74 16.39 10.64
N GLN A 25 -3.77 16.55 9.79
CA GLN A 25 -3.76 16.21 8.37
C GLN A 25 -2.37 15.75 7.95
N GLU A 26 -1.93 14.70 8.63
CA GLU A 26 -1.23 13.62 8.00
C GLU A 26 -2.11 13.30 6.81
N GLN A 27 -1.78 13.97 5.72
CA GLN A 27 -2.08 13.59 4.38
C GLN A 27 -1.33 12.27 4.17
N VAL A 28 -1.67 11.25 4.97
CA VAL A 28 -1.93 9.93 4.44
C VAL A 28 -3.14 10.13 3.53
N GLN A 29 -2.91 10.80 2.39
CA GLN A 29 -3.29 10.16 1.15
C GLN A 29 -2.87 8.72 1.40
N ALA A 30 -3.84 7.81 1.56
CA ALA A 30 -3.57 6.42 1.34
C ALA A 30 -3.01 6.39 -0.09
N THR A 31 -1.70 6.60 -0.21
CA THR A 31 -0.94 6.54 -1.44
C THR A 31 -1.20 5.11 -1.80
N LYS A 32 -2.20 4.85 -2.66
CA LYS A 32 -2.70 3.52 -2.97
C LYS A 32 -1.46 2.66 -3.21
N LEU A 33 -1.06 1.89 -2.20
CA LEU A 33 0.21 1.22 -2.24
C LEU A 33 -0.11 0.00 -3.08
N ASN A 34 0.17 0.09 -4.37
CA ASN A 34 0.00 -1.03 -5.29
C ASN A 34 1.07 -2.07 -4.94
N ILE A 35 0.86 -2.75 -3.81
CA ILE A 35 1.73 -3.76 -3.25
C ILE A 35 1.03 -5.09 -3.44
N ILE A 36 1.77 -6.05 -3.98
CA ILE A 36 1.30 -7.42 -4.16
C ILE A 36 2.14 -8.37 -3.32
N GLN A 37 1.46 -9.26 -2.62
CA GLN A 37 2.05 -10.42 -1.98
C GLN A 37 1.67 -11.67 -2.78
N SER A 38 2.66 -12.48 -3.13
CA SER A 38 2.39 -13.78 -3.75
C SER A 38 2.06 -14.85 -2.71
N GLY A 39 1.46 -15.94 -3.18
CA GLY A 39 1.47 -17.21 -2.48
C GLY A 39 2.87 -17.80 -2.38
N ALA A 40 2.99 -18.82 -1.53
CA ALA A 40 4.23 -19.57 -1.38
C ALA A 40 4.43 -20.50 -2.59
N PHE A 41 5.62 -20.46 -3.18
CA PHE A 41 6.05 -21.28 -4.32
C PHE A 41 7.37 -21.97 -4.01
N SER A 42 7.60 -23.09 -4.68
CA SER A 42 8.78 -23.91 -4.50
C SER A 42 10.04 -23.27 -5.10
N ARG A 43 11.21 -23.69 -4.61
CA ARG A 43 12.52 -23.13 -4.99
C ARG A 43 12.78 -23.15 -6.50
N GLU A 44 12.31 -24.17 -7.21
CA GLU A 44 12.52 -24.34 -8.65
C GLU A 44 11.95 -23.17 -9.48
N TYR A 45 10.99 -22.42 -8.95
CA TYR A 45 10.42 -21.27 -9.63
C TYR A 45 11.11 -19.94 -9.29
N ILE A 46 12.09 -19.93 -8.38
CA ILE A 46 12.74 -18.68 -7.93
C ILE A 46 13.42 -17.95 -9.10
N GLU A 47 14.19 -18.65 -9.93
CA GLU A 47 14.89 -18.03 -11.07
C GLU A 47 13.92 -17.42 -12.07
N GLU A 48 12.82 -18.12 -12.32
CA GLU A 48 11.79 -17.70 -13.25
C GLU A 48 11.01 -16.47 -12.74
N VAL A 49 10.64 -16.47 -11.46
CA VAL A 49 9.99 -15.32 -10.80
C VAL A 49 10.94 -14.12 -10.78
N MET A 50 12.23 -14.31 -10.48
CA MET A 50 13.23 -13.23 -10.58
C MET A 50 13.34 -12.68 -12.00
N GLY A 51 13.28 -13.53 -13.02
CA GLY A 51 13.25 -13.12 -14.43
C GLY A 51 12.02 -12.26 -14.77
N ALA A 52 10.84 -12.68 -14.32
CA ALA A 52 9.59 -11.93 -14.51
C ALA A 52 9.65 -10.56 -13.82
N LEU A 53 10.06 -10.52 -12.55
CA LEU A 53 10.17 -9.29 -11.77
C LEU A 53 11.19 -8.31 -12.37
N THR A 54 12.33 -8.82 -12.85
CA THR A 54 13.35 -8.01 -13.52
C THR A 54 12.84 -7.42 -14.84
N SER A 55 12.05 -8.20 -15.58
CA SER A 55 11.41 -7.74 -16.82
C SER A 55 10.38 -6.64 -16.57
N LEU A 56 9.63 -6.75 -15.48
CA LEU A 56 8.65 -5.75 -15.03
C LEU A 56 9.28 -4.56 -14.29
N LYS A 57 10.60 -4.55 -14.06
CA LYS A 57 11.32 -3.53 -13.27
C LYS A 57 10.71 -3.34 -11.88
N MET A 58 10.31 -4.44 -11.25
CA MET A 58 9.74 -4.44 -9.91
C MET A 58 10.79 -4.79 -8.85
N THR A 59 10.76 -4.07 -7.74
CA THR A 59 11.53 -4.43 -6.55
C THR A 59 10.63 -5.20 -5.60
N VAL A 60 11.14 -6.32 -5.09
CA VAL A 60 10.41 -7.16 -4.13
C VAL A 60 11.35 -7.67 -3.05
N LYS A 61 10.76 -8.07 -1.93
CA LYS A 61 11.43 -8.83 -0.88
C LYS A 61 10.99 -10.28 -0.97
N PHE A 62 11.94 -11.19 -1.11
CA PHE A 62 11.69 -12.63 -0.99
C PHE A 62 11.80 -13.06 0.46
N ILE A 63 10.84 -13.84 0.92
CA ILE A 63 10.81 -14.43 2.25
C ILE A 63 10.76 -15.95 2.09
N LEU A 64 11.77 -16.63 2.63
CA LEU A 64 11.84 -18.09 2.70
C LEU A 64 11.14 -18.56 3.98
N GLN A 65 10.15 -19.43 3.83
CA GLN A 65 9.45 -20.08 4.92
C GLN A 65 10.20 -21.34 5.37
N PRO A 66 10.04 -21.78 6.63
CA PRO A 66 10.72 -22.96 7.17
C PRO A 66 10.31 -24.28 6.51
N ASP A 67 9.20 -24.31 5.78
CA ASP A 67 8.73 -25.45 4.98
C ASP A 67 9.46 -25.61 3.64
N GLY A 68 10.37 -24.68 3.30
CA GLY A 68 11.14 -24.69 2.06
C GLY A 68 10.47 -23.96 0.90
N LEU A 69 9.31 -23.33 1.12
CA LEU A 69 8.65 -22.48 0.13
C LEU A 69 9.07 -21.02 0.29
N ALA A 70 9.02 -20.26 -0.80
CA ALA A 70 9.30 -18.84 -0.80
C ALA A 70 8.08 -18.07 -1.31
N TYR A 71 7.88 -16.87 -0.78
CA TYR A 71 6.92 -15.91 -1.33
C TYR A 71 7.60 -14.55 -1.43
N PHE A 72 7.01 -13.63 -2.18
CA PHE A 72 7.53 -12.26 -2.26
C PHE A 72 6.47 -11.23 -1.92
N ILE A 73 6.94 -10.07 -1.46
CA ILE A 73 6.15 -8.87 -1.25
C ILE A 73 6.79 -7.76 -2.08
N SER A 74 6.03 -7.11 -2.96
CA SER A 74 6.56 -6.01 -3.77
C SER A 74 6.68 -4.71 -2.98
N ASP A 75 7.61 -3.85 -3.40
CA ASP A 75 7.52 -2.43 -3.08
C ASP A 75 6.32 -1.79 -3.80
N PRO A 76 5.83 -0.62 -3.36
CA PRO A 76 4.74 0.07 -4.02
C PRO A 76 5.09 0.37 -5.49
N THR A 77 4.26 -0.15 -6.39
CA THR A 77 4.51 -0.12 -7.83
C THR A 77 3.47 0.69 -8.60
N SER A 78 3.63 0.83 -9.91
CA SER A 78 2.58 1.44 -10.76
C SER A 78 1.44 0.45 -11.04
N ASP A 79 0.23 0.93 -11.33
CA ASP A 79 -0.91 0.06 -11.68
C ASP A 79 -0.60 -0.85 -12.88
N ALA A 80 0.20 -0.37 -13.84
CA ALA A 80 0.62 -1.17 -15.00
C ALA A 80 1.52 -2.34 -14.60
N GLN A 81 2.50 -2.11 -13.72
CA GLN A 81 3.37 -3.15 -13.20
C GLN A 81 2.59 -4.14 -12.32
N LEU A 82 1.68 -3.64 -11.49
CA LEU A 82 0.79 -4.46 -10.69
C LEU A 82 -0.08 -5.37 -11.56
N ASN A 83 -0.70 -4.82 -12.61
CA ASN A 83 -1.54 -5.60 -13.53
C ASN A 83 -0.73 -6.68 -14.26
N ALA A 84 0.45 -6.31 -14.79
CA ALA A 84 1.32 -7.26 -15.47
C ALA A 84 1.78 -8.40 -14.54
N MET A 85 2.03 -8.10 -13.26
CA MET A 85 2.39 -9.14 -12.29
C MET A 85 1.19 -10.02 -11.91
N LYS A 86 -0.01 -9.44 -11.78
CA LYS A 86 -1.25 -10.21 -11.58
C LYS A 86 -1.47 -11.17 -12.75
N GLU A 87 -1.37 -10.69 -13.99
CA GLU A 87 -1.47 -11.54 -15.20
C GLU A 87 -0.42 -12.66 -15.25
N TYR A 88 0.78 -12.42 -14.72
CA TYR A 88 1.79 -13.47 -14.57
C TYR A 88 1.38 -14.54 -13.56
N LEU A 89 0.84 -14.13 -12.41
CA LEU A 89 0.41 -15.03 -11.34
C LEU A 89 -0.87 -15.80 -11.72
N ASP A 90 -1.83 -15.14 -12.37
CA ASP A 90 -3.05 -15.74 -12.91
C ASP A 90 -2.74 -16.82 -13.97
N ARG A 91 -1.75 -16.59 -14.85
CA ARG A 91 -1.31 -17.60 -15.84
C ARG A 91 -0.74 -18.88 -15.20
N ARG A 92 -0.30 -18.80 -13.95
CA ARG A 92 0.25 -19.93 -13.20
C ARG A 92 -0.76 -20.56 -12.24
N ASP A 93 -1.98 -20.02 -12.19
CA ASP A 93 -2.98 -20.38 -11.18
C ASP A 93 -2.43 -20.19 -9.74
N TRP A 94 -1.60 -19.16 -9.55
CA TRP A 94 -0.97 -18.88 -8.26
C TRP A 94 -1.79 -17.89 -7.46
N TRP A 95 -1.96 -18.19 -6.16
CA TRP A 95 -2.60 -17.29 -5.24
C TRP A 95 -1.78 -16.00 -5.05
N TYR A 96 -2.48 -14.88 -4.88
CA TYR A 96 -1.87 -13.59 -4.53
C TYR A 96 -2.86 -12.69 -3.79
N GLU A 97 -2.32 -11.73 -3.05
CA GLU A 97 -3.09 -10.73 -2.33
C GLU A 97 -2.60 -9.32 -2.65
N HIS A 98 -3.56 -8.40 -2.77
CA HIS A 98 -3.27 -6.98 -2.90
C HIS A 98 -3.33 -6.34 -1.51
N LEU A 99 -2.17 -5.90 -1.03
CA LEU A 99 -2.07 -5.20 0.26
C LEU A 99 -2.56 -3.76 0.06
N LYS A 100 -3.49 -3.32 0.91
CA LYS A 100 -4.07 -1.96 0.89
C LYS A 100 -3.28 -1.00 1.74
#